data_AF-A0A0S3EXT5-F1
#
_entry.id   AF-A0A0S3EXT5-F1
#
_cell.length_a   1.000
_cell.length_b   1.000
_cell.length_c   1.000
_cell.angle_alpha   90.00
_cell.angle_beta   90.00
_cell.angle_gamma   90.00
#
_symmetry.space_group_name_H-M   'P 1'
#
loop_
_entity.id
_entity.type
_entity.pdbx_description
1 polymer ?
#
loop_
_entity_poly.entity_id
_entity_poly.type
_entity_poly.pdbx_seq_one_letter_code
_entity_poly.pdbx_strand_id
1 'polypeptide(L)'
;MVDISQYMTKAHDMGLVDGTVPVEYYTSPEYFQREQAMIFRRAWLMVGRVEEVGNPGDFVVRKIPTLSANVIIAHGKDGQVRAFHNSCSHRGVALVCEERGNALTFRCPYHAWLYRIDGSLNAVPSAQDFPHVDKAKNGLAPIHLDTWNGFIFLNFADTPEVSLREFLAGLDVMLDGAPFDQFPFYVQVTDEIDCNWKNLVNAFNEGYHVAILHQKTLRPAVVPQENPHLNYLDIKQFGPHSAGTVQRNFDYNPDAPVLSWVYSQMLPTSAPDQQAIAEGRAGFYEHPGINRLNIPNFGTETITIFPNISLQPLANGYLFYQFWPLSHNRMRMEVRIYSRHAPKNLREEFAMAHTLAATRDVVVEDMAMSRLQQIGLETGGKKVQNFGENEPLLRMFTRDYEAYLAGGGMLPGQHSAEAAE
;
A
#
# COMPACT_ATOMS: atom_id res chain seq x y z
N MET A 1 1.55 -6.92 -34.54
CA MET A 1 2.39 -6.57 -33.38
C MET A 1 2.63 -5.08 -33.40
N VAL A 2 2.27 -4.40 -32.33
CA VAL A 2 2.60 -2.98 -32.15
C VAL A 2 4.08 -2.88 -31.77
N ASP A 3 4.84 -2.00 -32.42
CA ASP A 3 6.23 -1.76 -32.01
C ASP A 3 6.25 -0.89 -30.75
N ILE A 4 6.57 -1.53 -29.63
CA ILE A 4 6.67 -0.93 -28.32
C ILE A 4 8.12 -0.75 -27.85
N SER A 5 9.11 -1.13 -28.68
CA SER A 5 10.51 -1.17 -28.29
C SER A 5 11.02 0.20 -27.83
N GLN A 6 10.55 1.28 -28.46
CA GLN A 6 10.85 2.67 -28.11
C GLN A 6 10.39 3.09 -26.70
N TYR A 7 9.44 2.36 -26.10
CA TYR A 7 8.91 2.65 -24.77
C TYR A 7 9.59 1.81 -23.67
N MET A 8 10.26 0.71 -24.02
CA MET A 8 10.82 -0.19 -23.01
C MET A 8 11.92 0.51 -22.20
N THR A 9 11.64 0.77 -20.93
CA THR A 9 12.61 1.39 -20.01
C THR A 9 13.47 0.32 -19.35
N LYS A 10 14.80 0.46 -19.43
CA LYS A 10 15.77 -0.39 -18.74
C LYS A 10 16.42 0.32 -17.57
N ALA A 11 17.02 -0.45 -16.68
CA ALA A 11 17.72 0.08 -15.51
C ALA A 11 18.82 1.10 -15.89
N HIS A 12 19.64 0.80 -16.90
CA HIS A 12 20.69 1.73 -17.35
C HIS A 12 20.16 3.05 -17.91
N ASP A 13 18.97 3.05 -18.54
CA ASP A 13 18.34 4.29 -19.04
C ASP A 13 18.03 5.27 -17.90
N MET A 14 17.84 4.73 -16.69
CA MET A 14 17.58 5.49 -15.45
C MET A 14 18.85 5.70 -14.60
N GLY A 15 20.04 5.36 -15.12
CA GLY A 15 21.30 5.45 -14.37
C GLY A 15 21.43 4.43 -13.22
N LEU A 16 20.60 3.38 -13.19
CA LEU A 16 20.59 2.36 -12.15
C LEU A 16 21.61 1.27 -12.44
N VAL A 17 22.89 1.56 -12.15
CA VAL A 17 24.03 0.69 -12.46
C VAL A 17 24.26 -0.45 -11.46
N ASP A 18 23.82 -0.31 -10.22
CA ASP A 18 23.90 -1.38 -9.23
C ASP A 18 22.70 -2.31 -9.35
N GLY A 19 22.97 -3.54 -9.78
CA GLY A 19 22.00 -4.61 -9.91
C GLY A 19 22.17 -5.68 -8.84
N THR A 20 22.94 -5.45 -7.78
CA THR A 20 23.22 -6.47 -6.76
C THR A 20 22.73 -6.05 -5.39
N VAL A 21 22.15 -6.99 -4.65
CA VAL A 21 21.74 -6.75 -3.25
C VAL A 21 22.29 -7.85 -2.35
N PRO A 22 22.78 -7.51 -1.15
CA PRO A 22 23.32 -8.50 -0.24
C PRO A 22 22.19 -9.36 0.33
N VAL A 23 22.40 -10.67 0.54
CA VAL A 23 21.35 -11.58 1.03
C VAL A 23 20.84 -11.21 2.43
N GLU A 24 21.71 -10.61 3.27
CA GLU A 24 21.35 -10.08 4.60
C GLU A 24 20.21 -9.07 4.57
N TYR A 25 20.03 -8.36 3.44
CA TYR A 25 18.88 -7.51 3.16
C TYR A 25 17.54 -8.22 3.43
N TYR A 26 17.46 -9.55 3.23
CA TYR A 26 16.26 -10.35 3.43
C TYR A 26 16.29 -11.25 4.66
N THR A 27 17.45 -11.46 5.27
CA THR A 27 17.63 -12.51 6.29
C THR A 27 18.14 -12.00 7.63
N SER A 28 18.65 -10.76 7.73
CA SER A 28 19.25 -10.27 8.98
C SER A 28 18.20 -9.68 9.94
N PRO A 29 18.16 -10.16 11.20
CA PRO A 29 17.40 -9.51 12.28
C PRO A 29 17.85 -8.07 12.56
N GLU A 30 19.14 -7.77 12.40
CA GLU A 30 19.71 -6.43 12.58
C GLU A 30 19.22 -5.46 11.52
N TYR A 31 19.10 -5.91 10.26
CA TYR A 31 18.44 -5.14 9.20
C TYR A 31 17.00 -4.82 9.60
N PHE A 32 16.24 -5.80 10.06
CA PHE A 32 14.85 -5.58 10.48
C PHE A 32 14.73 -4.53 11.60
N GLN A 33 15.60 -4.58 12.62
CA GLN A 33 15.60 -3.56 13.67
C GLN A 33 15.92 -2.16 13.12
N ARG A 34 16.86 -2.06 12.19
CA ARG A 34 17.18 -0.80 11.51
C ARG A 34 16.03 -0.33 10.63
N GLU A 35 15.33 -1.21 9.92
CA GLU A 35 14.15 -0.89 9.13
C GLU A 35 13.05 -0.28 10.02
N GLN A 36 12.78 -0.89 11.19
CA GLN A 36 11.80 -0.35 12.14
C GLN A 36 12.14 1.09 12.55
N ALA A 37 13.41 1.36 12.87
CA ALA A 37 13.85 2.67 13.34
C ALA A 37 14.00 3.72 12.22
N MET A 38 14.62 3.34 11.11
CA MET A 38 15.05 4.26 10.05
C MET A 38 14.05 4.39 8.90
N ILE A 39 13.12 3.44 8.76
CA ILE A 39 12.11 3.43 7.70
C ILE A 39 10.72 3.59 8.33
N PHE A 40 10.21 2.55 8.99
CA PHE A 40 8.78 2.49 9.36
C PHE A 40 8.39 3.52 10.41
N ARG A 41 9.29 3.89 11.31
CA ARG A 41 9.02 4.96 12.28
C ARG A 41 9.02 6.35 11.63
N ARG A 42 9.81 6.54 10.58
CA ARG A 42 10.11 7.83 9.95
C ARG A 42 9.22 8.15 8.74
N ALA A 43 8.85 7.14 7.96
CA ALA A 43 7.99 7.26 6.79
C ALA A 43 6.52 7.49 7.18
N TRP A 44 5.75 8.09 6.27
CA TRP A 44 4.30 8.16 6.40
C TRP A 44 3.68 6.82 5.99
N LEU A 45 3.00 6.16 6.91
CA LEU A 45 2.39 4.84 6.71
C LEU A 45 0.89 4.98 6.47
N MET A 46 0.37 4.50 5.34
CA MET A 46 -1.07 4.43 5.10
C MET A 46 -1.72 3.37 5.99
N VAL A 47 -2.77 3.70 6.74
CA VAL A 47 -3.39 2.79 7.73
C VAL A 47 -4.90 2.60 7.59
N GLY A 48 -5.52 3.32 6.65
CA GLY A 48 -6.95 3.23 6.42
C GLY A 48 -7.47 4.39 5.59
N ARG A 49 -8.79 4.53 5.61
CA ARG A 49 -9.53 5.51 4.82
C ARG A 49 -10.38 6.41 5.72
N VAL A 50 -10.57 7.67 5.32
CA VAL A 50 -11.38 8.66 6.08
C VAL A 50 -12.84 8.24 6.18
N GLU A 51 -13.33 7.47 5.21
CA GLU A 51 -14.67 6.89 5.18
C GLU A 51 -14.91 5.92 6.37
N GLU A 52 -13.85 5.39 6.98
CA GLU A 52 -13.96 4.53 8.17
C GLU A 52 -14.24 5.31 9.46
N VAL A 53 -14.05 6.64 9.43
CA VAL A 53 -14.30 7.58 10.54
C VAL A 53 -15.11 8.79 10.05
N GLY A 54 -16.13 8.53 9.25
CA GLY A 54 -16.88 9.58 8.52
C GLY A 54 -17.63 10.59 9.41
N ASN A 55 -18.02 10.22 10.63
CA ASN A 55 -18.81 11.07 11.51
C ASN A 55 -18.07 11.43 12.81
N PRO A 56 -18.31 12.61 13.40
CA PRO A 56 -17.83 12.92 14.74
C PRO A 56 -18.24 11.87 15.76
N GLY A 57 -17.28 11.41 16.56
CA GLY A 57 -17.45 10.28 17.47
C GLY A 57 -16.93 8.96 16.92
N ASP A 58 -16.86 8.80 15.60
CA ASP A 58 -16.37 7.57 14.98
C ASP A 58 -14.88 7.38 15.29
N PHE A 59 -14.52 6.15 15.60
CA PHE A 59 -13.14 5.75 15.78
C PHE A 59 -12.89 4.37 15.18
N VAL A 60 -11.64 4.13 14.82
CA VAL A 60 -11.11 2.80 14.48
C VAL A 60 -9.84 2.53 15.26
N VAL A 61 -9.58 1.26 15.52
CA VAL A 61 -8.34 0.78 16.14
C VAL A 61 -7.49 0.07 15.08
N ARG A 62 -6.22 0.44 15.00
CA ARG A 62 -5.24 -0.15 14.07
C ARG A 62 -4.02 -0.67 14.80
N LYS A 63 -3.61 -1.88 14.42
CA LYS A 63 -2.32 -2.43 14.83
C LYS A 63 -1.31 -2.14 13.73
N ILE A 64 -0.18 -1.52 14.09
CA ILE A 64 0.96 -1.35 13.21
C ILE A 64 2.00 -2.38 13.65
N PRO A 65 1.92 -3.62 13.11
CA PRO A 65 2.67 -4.74 13.67
C PRO A 65 4.18 -4.52 13.61
N THR A 66 4.66 -3.84 12.55
CA THR A 66 6.07 -3.51 12.36
C THR A 66 6.63 -2.65 13.49
N LEU A 67 5.82 -1.80 14.12
CA LEU A 67 6.25 -0.96 15.24
C LEU A 67 5.71 -1.44 16.59
N SER A 68 5.05 -2.60 16.62
CA SER A 68 4.28 -3.08 17.77
C SER A 68 3.30 -2.04 18.33
N ALA A 69 2.80 -1.14 17.49
CA ALA A 69 1.94 -0.05 17.92
C ALA A 69 0.47 -0.44 17.80
N ASN A 70 -0.34 0.01 18.76
CA ASN A 70 -1.80 -0.05 18.74
C ASN A 70 -2.31 1.39 18.78
N VAL A 71 -3.15 1.76 17.81
CA VAL A 71 -3.50 3.15 17.51
C VAL A 71 -5.00 3.31 17.49
N ILE A 72 -5.51 4.35 18.17
CA ILE A 72 -6.88 4.84 18.01
C ILE A 72 -6.83 5.97 16.98
N ILE A 73 -7.61 5.88 15.92
CA ILE A 73 -7.86 6.96 14.97
C ILE A 73 -9.28 7.40 15.20
N ALA A 74 -9.51 8.67 15.54
CA ALA A 74 -10.82 9.17 15.97
C ALA A 74 -11.16 10.51 15.32
N HIS A 75 -12.44 10.69 15.00
CA HIS A 75 -12.99 11.93 14.45
C HIS A 75 -13.60 12.78 15.57
N GLY A 76 -12.95 13.90 15.90
CA GLY A 76 -13.39 14.83 16.94
C GLY A 76 -14.67 15.59 16.58
N LYS A 77 -15.33 16.16 17.60
CA LYS A 77 -16.50 17.06 17.41
C LYS A 77 -16.18 18.37 16.68
N ASP A 78 -14.90 18.70 16.60
CA ASP A 78 -14.37 19.85 15.88
C ASP A 78 -14.10 19.57 14.40
N GLY A 79 -14.47 18.39 13.90
CA GLY A 79 -14.27 18.00 12.51
C GLY A 79 -12.87 17.46 12.20
N GLN A 80 -11.97 17.42 13.20
CA GLN A 80 -10.59 16.99 13.00
C GLN A 80 -10.43 15.49 13.31
N VAL A 81 -9.82 14.76 12.38
CA VAL A 81 -9.37 13.38 12.60
C VAL A 81 -8.00 13.40 13.28
N ARG A 82 -7.81 12.56 14.30
CA ARG A 82 -6.58 12.46 15.10
C ARG A 82 -6.20 11.01 15.33
N ALA A 83 -4.92 10.76 15.58
CA ALA A 83 -4.41 9.46 15.98
C ALA A 83 -3.72 9.53 17.34
N PHE A 84 -3.89 8.48 18.15
CA PHE A 84 -3.28 8.34 19.46
C PHE A 84 -2.78 6.92 19.69
N HIS A 85 -1.71 6.76 20.47
CA HIS A 85 -1.38 5.46 21.03
C HIS A 85 -2.55 4.98 21.91
N ASN A 86 -3.04 3.77 21.65
CA ASN A 86 -4.05 3.08 22.44
C ASN A 86 -3.45 2.56 23.75
N SER A 87 -3.02 3.48 24.61
CA SER A 87 -2.32 3.18 25.85
C SER A 87 -2.68 4.20 26.92
N CYS A 88 -3.26 3.72 28.02
CA CYS A 88 -3.61 4.55 29.15
C CYS A 88 -2.35 5.12 29.82
N SER A 89 -2.31 6.43 30.05
CA SER A 89 -1.20 7.14 30.70
C SER A 89 -0.92 6.69 32.14
N HIS A 90 -1.84 5.97 32.79
CA HIS A 90 -1.63 5.42 34.13
C HIS A 90 -0.71 4.19 34.14
N ARG A 91 -1.13 3.09 33.49
CA ARG A 91 -0.42 1.79 33.53
C ARG A 91 -0.41 1.07 32.17
N GLY A 92 -0.55 1.82 31.09
CA GLY A 92 -0.34 1.34 29.72
C GLY A 92 -1.44 0.44 29.14
N VAL A 93 -2.53 0.19 29.88
CA VAL A 93 -3.64 -0.66 29.40
C VAL A 93 -4.28 -0.07 28.15
N ALA A 94 -4.49 -0.91 27.13
CA ALA A 94 -5.26 -0.54 25.95
C ALA A 94 -6.68 -0.11 26.35
N LEU A 95 -7.09 1.06 25.87
CA LEU A 95 -8.35 1.69 26.25
C LEU A 95 -9.54 1.11 25.50
N VAL A 96 -9.31 0.79 24.22
CA VAL A 96 -10.33 0.34 23.28
C VAL A 96 -9.88 -1.00 22.71
N CYS A 97 -10.76 -1.99 22.77
CA CYS A 97 -10.49 -3.35 22.26
C CYS A 97 -11.28 -3.63 20.98
N GLU A 98 -12.36 -2.88 20.76
CA GLU A 98 -13.17 -2.92 19.57
C GLU A 98 -12.39 -2.36 18.36
N GLU A 99 -12.52 -3.00 17.20
CA GLU A 99 -11.84 -2.55 15.97
C GLU A 99 -12.38 -1.22 15.46
N ARG A 100 -13.65 -0.92 15.76
CA ARG A 100 -14.34 0.32 15.39
C ARG A 100 -15.49 0.61 16.35
N GLY A 101 -15.93 1.86 16.39
CA GLY A 101 -17.12 2.25 17.13
C GLY A 101 -17.41 3.75 17.03
N ASN A 102 -18.37 4.21 17.82
CA ASN A 102 -18.68 5.63 17.98
C ASN A 102 -18.73 5.97 19.48
N ALA A 103 -17.84 6.84 19.95
CA ALA A 103 -17.78 7.25 21.35
C ALA A 103 -17.09 8.62 21.50
N LEU A 104 -17.58 9.45 22.41
CA LEU A 104 -16.99 10.78 22.69
C LEU A 104 -15.90 10.76 23.76
N THR A 105 -15.75 9.62 24.44
CA THR A 105 -14.76 9.42 25.51
C THR A 105 -14.27 7.98 25.52
N PHE A 106 -13.00 7.79 25.83
CA PHE A 106 -12.39 6.49 26.05
C PHE A 106 -12.16 6.28 27.54
N ARG A 107 -12.82 5.28 28.12
CA ARG A 107 -12.70 4.95 29.55
C ARG A 107 -11.77 3.76 29.70
N CYS A 108 -10.67 3.93 30.44
CA CYS A 108 -9.76 2.83 30.72
C CYS A 108 -10.47 1.71 31.48
N PRO A 109 -10.43 0.44 31.00
CA PRO A 109 -11.12 -0.67 31.64
C PRO A 109 -10.51 -1.06 33.00
N TYR A 110 -9.27 -0.62 33.29
CA TYR A 110 -8.58 -1.00 34.52
C TYR A 110 -8.99 -0.13 35.73
N HIS A 111 -8.80 1.18 35.64
CA HIS A 111 -9.03 2.11 36.76
C HIS A 111 -9.90 3.30 36.37
N ALA A 112 -10.61 3.22 35.24
CA ALA A 112 -11.57 4.24 34.79
C ALA A 112 -11.00 5.67 34.61
N TRP A 113 -9.70 5.81 34.34
CA TRP A 113 -9.18 7.06 33.77
C TRP A 113 -9.90 7.33 32.45
N LEU A 114 -10.43 8.53 32.31
CA LEU A 114 -11.34 8.91 31.24
C LEU A 114 -10.69 9.94 30.34
N TYR A 115 -10.58 9.63 29.05
CA TYR A 115 -10.03 10.52 28.03
C TYR A 115 -11.17 10.99 27.13
N ARG A 116 -11.12 12.25 26.66
CA ARG A 116 -12.01 12.73 25.61
C ARG A 116 -11.56 12.18 24.25
N ILE A 117 -12.43 12.29 23.25
CA ILE A 117 -12.13 11.90 21.86
C ILE A 117 -10.95 12.66 21.25
N ASP A 118 -10.64 13.86 21.75
CA ASP A 118 -9.45 14.63 21.38
C ASP A 118 -8.16 14.17 22.09
N GLY A 119 -8.23 13.08 22.87
CA GLY A 119 -7.12 12.50 23.62
C GLY A 119 -6.86 13.14 24.98
N SER A 120 -7.51 14.26 25.33
CA SER A 120 -7.27 14.95 26.61
C SER A 120 -7.76 14.12 27.81
N LEU A 121 -6.96 14.08 28.89
CA LEU A 121 -7.34 13.41 30.13
C LEU A 121 -8.43 14.23 30.87
N ASN A 122 -9.65 13.70 30.90
CA ASN A 122 -10.80 14.36 31.48
C ASN A 122 -10.93 14.09 32.99
N ALA A 123 -10.93 12.83 33.40
CA ALA A 123 -11.19 12.42 34.78
C ALA A 123 -10.25 11.31 35.24
N VAL A 124 -9.84 11.43 36.50
CA VAL A 124 -9.03 10.46 37.24
C VAL A 124 -9.82 10.13 38.50
N PRO A 125 -10.28 8.88 38.69
CA PRO A 125 -10.90 8.46 39.94
C PRO A 125 -9.95 8.66 41.12
N SER A 126 -10.48 9.12 42.26
CA SER A 126 -9.69 9.48 43.45
C SER A 126 -8.52 10.42 43.15
N ALA A 127 -8.75 11.47 42.33
CA ALA A 127 -7.70 12.39 41.88
C ALA A 127 -6.86 13.02 43.02
N GLN A 128 -7.41 13.15 44.23
CA GLN A 128 -6.69 13.63 45.41
C GLN A 128 -5.50 12.73 45.81
N ASP A 129 -5.54 11.44 45.46
CA ASP A 129 -4.46 10.48 45.70
C ASP A 129 -3.35 10.57 44.64
N PHE A 130 -3.53 11.42 43.61
CA PHE A 130 -2.61 11.65 42.51
C PHE A 130 -2.18 13.12 42.40
N PRO A 131 -1.62 13.74 43.46
CA PRO A 131 -1.28 15.16 43.46
C PRO A 131 -0.19 15.55 42.44
N HIS A 132 0.56 14.59 41.92
CA HIS A 132 1.60 14.77 40.92
C HIS A 132 1.10 14.65 39.46
N VAL A 133 -0.15 14.25 39.24
CA VAL A 133 -0.70 14.05 37.90
C VAL A 133 -1.26 15.37 37.37
N ASP A 134 -0.53 15.97 36.44
CA ASP A 134 -1.02 17.07 35.62
C ASP A 134 -1.83 16.52 34.43
N LYS A 135 -3.14 16.77 34.42
CA LYS A 135 -4.04 16.30 33.35
C LYS A 135 -3.63 16.83 31.98
N ALA A 136 -3.06 18.03 31.89
CA ALA A 136 -2.63 18.61 30.62
C ALA A 136 -1.44 17.87 30.00
N LYS A 137 -0.65 17.16 30.81
CA LYS A 137 0.55 16.40 30.38
C LYS A 137 0.33 14.89 30.32
N ASN A 138 -0.85 14.41 30.70
CA ASN A 138 -1.18 12.99 30.82
C ASN A 138 -2.37 12.57 29.94
N GLY A 139 -2.64 13.32 28.85
CA GLY A 139 -3.52 12.84 27.78
C GLY A 139 -2.95 11.64 27.04
N LEU A 140 -3.68 11.14 26.04
CA LEU A 140 -3.18 10.10 25.15
C LEU A 140 -2.01 10.64 24.33
N ALA A 141 -0.97 9.82 24.17
CA ALA A 141 0.18 10.20 23.35
C ALA A 141 -0.25 10.32 21.88
N PRO A 142 -0.15 11.51 21.25
CA PRO A 142 -0.57 11.72 19.88
C PRO A 142 0.39 11.03 18.89
N ILE A 143 -0.13 10.65 17.73
CA ILE A 143 0.62 10.20 16.57
C ILE A 143 0.32 11.19 15.44
N HIS A 144 1.34 11.59 14.69
CA HIS A 144 1.16 12.51 13.57
C HIS A 144 0.28 11.86 12.51
N LEU A 145 -0.73 12.60 12.06
CA LEU A 145 -1.71 12.15 11.09
C LEU A 145 -1.88 13.22 10.02
N ASP A 146 -1.94 12.79 8.77
CA ASP A 146 -2.35 13.62 7.65
C ASP A 146 -3.13 12.75 6.65
N THR A 147 -3.81 13.38 5.70
CA THR A 147 -4.64 12.68 4.72
C THR A 147 -4.34 13.13 3.29
N TRP A 148 -4.43 12.19 2.35
CA TRP A 148 -4.29 12.44 0.91
C TRP A 148 -5.30 11.58 0.15
N ASN A 149 -6.16 12.17 -0.68
CA ASN A 149 -7.20 11.45 -1.45
C ASN A 149 -8.06 10.48 -0.60
N GLY A 150 -8.35 10.89 0.64
CA GLY A 150 -9.11 10.10 1.62
C GLY A 150 -8.33 8.96 2.27
N PHE A 151 -7.06 8.75 1.93
CA PHE A 151 -6.17 7.84 2.64
C PHE A 151 -5.62 8.50 3.90
N ILE A 152 -5.65 7.77 5.03
CA ILE A 152 -5.09 8.22 6.31
C ILE A 152 -3.66 7.72 6.42
N PHE A 153 -2.72 8.65 6.63
CA PHE A 153 -1.32 8.34 6.88
C PHE A 153 -0.91 8.69 8.30
N LEU A 154 -0.07 7.85 8.90
CA LEU A 154 0.53 8.07 10.22
C LEU A 154 2.04 8.20 10.14
N ASN A 155 2.62 9.07 10.97
CA ASN A 155 4.06 9.15 11.18
C ASN A 155 4.39 9.00 12.68
N PHE A 156 5.36 8.13 12.99
CA PHE A 156 5.70 7.71 14.36
C PHE A 156 7.01 8.33 14.89
N ALA A 157 7.62 9.23 14.12
CA ALA A 157 8.74 10.04 14.59
C ALA A 157 8.22 11.07 15.60
N ASP A 158 9.08 11.48 16.55
CA ASP A 158 8.72 12.52 17.51
C ASP A 158 8.32 13.82 16.79
N THR A 159 8.99 14.12 15.67
CA THR A 159 8.63 15.16 14.71
C THR A 159 8.86 14.61 13.30
N PRO A 160 7.85 14.63 12.40
CA PRO A 160 8.04 14.22 11.01
C PRO A 160 9.11 15.10 10.36
N GLU A 161 10.06 14.47 9.65
CA GLU A 161 11.13 15.22 8.96
C GLU A 161 10.61 16.00 7.75
N VAL A 162 9.50 15.52 7.17
CA VAL A 162 8.78 16.14 6.07
C VAL A 162 7.27 15.99 6.26
N SER A 163 6.50 16.91 5.70
CA SER A 163 5.05 16.80 5.58
C SER A 163 4.64 15.62 4.69
N LEU A 164 3.38 15.18 4.76
CA LEU A 164 2.87 14.11 3.87
C LEU A 164 2.99 14.52 2.40
N ARG A 165 2.74 15.79 2.08
CA ARG A 165 2.87 16.32 0.71
C ARG A 165 4.30 16.23 0.20
N GLU A 166 5.28 16.63 1.00
CA GLU A 166 6.69 16.53 0.65
C GLU A 166 7.14 15.07 0.53
N PHE A 167 6.61 14.18 1.38
CA PHE A 167 6.87 12.74 1.29
C PHE A 167 6.38 12.14 -0.02
N LEU A 168 5.16 12.48 -0.45
CA LEU A 168 4.57 12.01 -1.72
C LEU A 168 5.33 12.52 -2.97
N ALA A 169 6.12 13.60 -2.82
CA ALA A 169 7.13 14.02 -3.79
C ALA A 169 6.63 14.16 -5.25
N GLY A 170 5.40 14.64 -5.45
CA GLY A 170 4.78 14.82 -6.76
C GLY A 170 3.87 13.68 -7.20
N LEU A 171 3.85 12.55 -6.49
CA LEU A 171 2.85 11.50 -6.71
C LEU A 171 1.43 12.02 -6.41
N ASP A 172 1.31 12.90 -5.42
CA ASP A 172 0.08 13.60 -5.09
C ASP A 172 -0.43 14.43 -6.27
N VAL A 173 0.48 15.07 -7.00
CA VAL A 173 0.18 15.86 -8.20
C VAL A 173 -0.17 14.95 -9.39
N MET A 174 0.57 13.86 -9.59
CA MET A 174 0.31 12.88 -10.66
C MET A 174 -1.07 12.21 -10.52
N LEU A 175 -1.61 12.13 -9.30
CA LEU A 175 -2.94 11.56 -9.01
C LEU A 175 -3.93 12.63 -8.51
N ASP A 176 -3.71 13.90 -8.83
CA ASP A 176 -4.66 14.97 -8.50
C ASP A 176 -5.96 14.79 -9.29
N GLY A 177 -7.09 14.77 -8.57
CA GLY A 177 -8.39 14.46 -9.16
C GLY A 177 -8.65 12.96 -9.42
N ALA A 178 -7.76 12.07 -8.96
CA ALA A 178 -8.00 10.64 -9.06
C ALA A 178 -9.26 10.21 -8.28
N PRO A 179 -10.13 9.36 -8.87
CA PRO A 179 -11.49 9.12 -8.36
C PRO A 179 -11.55 8.11 -7.20
N PHE A 180 -10.63 8.20 -6.23
CA PHE A 180 -10.58 7.26 -5.10
C PHE A 180 -11.86 7.28 -4.25
N ASP A 181 -12.47 8.46 -4.09
CA ASP A 181 -13.72 8.68 -3.36
C ASP A 181 -14.93 7.98 -4.00
N GLN A 182 -14.87 7.69 -5.30
CA GLN A 182 -15.92 6.92 -6.00
C GLN A 182 -15.93 5.43 -5.62
N PHE A 183 -14.92 4.94 -4.91
CA PHE A 183 -14.76 3.53 -4.54
C PHE A 183 -14.62 3.34 -3.01
N PRO A 184 -15.65 3.68 -2.21
CA PRO A 184 -15.57 3.67 -0.75
C PRO A 184 -15.63 2.27 -0.14
N PHE A 185 -16.04 1.24 -0.90
CA PHE A 185 -16.20 -0.12 -0.40
C PHE A 185 -15.01 -0.98 -0.81
N TYR A 186 -14.59 -1.90 0.05
CA TYR A 186 -13.62 -2.92 -0.32
C TYR A 186 -13.91 -4.26 0.35
N VAL A 187 -13.45 -5.32 -0.30
CA VAL A 187 -13.23 -6.63 0.34
C VAL A 187 -11.73 -6.80 0.58
N GLN A 188 -11.36 -7.50 1.64
CA GLN A 188 -9.97 -7.69 2.03
C GLN A 188 -9.63 -9.17 2.20
N VAL A 189 -8.48 -9.58 1.67
CA VAL A 189 -7.80 -10.85 1.99
C VAL A 189 -6.57 -10.53 2.82
N THR A 190 -6.29 -11.33 3.84
CA THR A 190 -5.12 -11.15 4.69
C THR A 190 -4.50 -12.50 4.99
N ASP A 191 -3.17 -12.57 4.92
CA ASP A 191 -2.42 -13.77 5.30
C ASP A 191 -1.05 -13.41 5.89
N GLU A 192 -0.47 -14.30 6.69
CA GLU A 192 0.87 -14.18 7.25
C GLU A 192 1.81 -15.23 6.62
N ILE A 193 2.93 -14.77 6.08
CA ILE A 193 3.84 -15.61 5.29
C ILE A 193 5.24 -15.57 5.91
N ASP A 194 5.89 -16.72 5.96
CA ASP A 194 7.28 -16.88 6.39
C ASP A 194 8.26 -16.44 5.28
N CYS A 195 8.22 -15.15 4.92
CA CYS A 195 9.26 -14.52 4.12
C CYS A 195 9.46 -13.04 4.48
N ASN A 196 10.60 -12.48 4.08
CA ASN A 196 10.84 -11.05 4.19
C ASN A 196 9.85 -10.25 3.32
N TRP A 197 9.33 -9.16 3.86
CA TRP A 197 8.35 -8.30 3.18
C TRP A 197 8.81 -7.76 1.82
N LYS A 198 10.13 -7.54 1.67
CA LYS A 198 10.72 -7.00 0.45
C LYS A 198 10.67 -8.00 -0.72
N ASN A 199 10.56 -9.30 -0.46
CA ASN A 199 10.37 -10.30 -1.52
C ASN A 199 9.08 -10.03 -2.30
N LEU A 200 7.97 -9.77 -1.57
CA LEU A 200 6.69 -9.49 -2.21
C LEU A 200 6.64 -8.09 -2.82
N VAL A 201 7.24 -7.08 -2.17
CA VAL A 201 7.37 -5.75 -2.81
C VAL A 201 8.08 -5.87 -4.16
N ASN A 202 9.16 -6.63 -4.21
CA ASN A 202 9.90 -6.87 -5.44
C ASN A 202 9.07 -7.63 -6.47
N ALA A 203 8.36 -8.70 -6.09
CA ALA A 203 7.49 -9.45 -7.01
C ALA A 203 6.41 -8.55 -7.64
N PHE A 204 5.91 -7.55 -6.92
CA PHE A 204 4.95 -6.59 -7.47
C PHE A 204 5.59 -5.45 -8.27
N ASN A 205 6.92 -5.33 -8.26
CA ASN A 205 7.71 -4.32 -8.98
C ASN A 205 8.43 -4.90 -10.22
N GLU A 206 8.08 -6.10 -10.67
CA GLU A 206 8.52 -6.65 -11.95
C GLU A 206 7.48 -7.57 -12.58
N GLY A 207 7.61 -7.80 -13.90
CA GLY A 207 6.73 -8.70 -14.66
C GLY A 207 7.43 -9.95 -15.21
N TYR A 208 8.71 -10.14 -14.89
CA TYR A 208 9.56 -11.20 -15.45
C TYR A 208 9.06 -12.60 -15.06
N HIS A 209 8.60 -12.78 -13.81
CA HIS A 209 8.08 -14.07 -13.36
C HIS A 209 6.69 -14.41 -13.93
N VAL A 210 5.89 -13.42 -14.31
CA VAL A 210 4.46 -13.57 -14.67
C VAL A 210 4.27 -14.58 -15.79
N ALA A 211 5.19 -14.57 -16.76
CA ALA A 211 5.17 -15.48 -17.90
C ALA A 211 5.30 -16.96 -17.52
N ILE A 212 5.92 -17.28 -16.38
CA ILE A 212 6.24 -18.65 -15.94
C ILE A 212 5.40 -19.06 -14.74
N LEU A 213 5.34 -18.22 -13.71
CA LEU A 213 4.63 -18.53 -12.48
C LEU A 213 3.11 -18.55 -12.71
N HIS A 214 2.58 -17.51 -13.34
CA HIS A 214 1.14 -17.33 -13.54
C HIS A 214 0.61 -17.93 -14.84
N GLN A 215 1.22 -19.02 -15.34
CA GLN A 215 0.86 -19.64 -16.63
C GLN A 215 -0.63 -19.99 -16.75
N LYS A 216 -1.27 -20.37 -15.64
CA LYS A 216 -2.67 -20.82 -15.60
C LYS A 216 -3.65 -19.75 -15.11
N THR A 217 -3.15 -18.65 -14.58
CA THR A 217 -3.94 -17.63 -13.87
C THR A 217 -3.89 -16.31 -14.63
N LEU A 218 -2.80 -15.54 -14.45
CA LEU A 218 -2.68 -14.17 -14.94
C LEU A 218 -2.13 -14.10 -16.37
N ARG A 219 -1.16 -14.97 -16.73
CA ARG A 219 -0.43 -14.92 -18.01
C ARG A 219 -1.35 -14.74 -19.22
N PRO A 220 -2.41 -15.55 -19.41
CA PRO A 220 -3.25 -15.43 -20.60
C PRO A 220 -3.84 -14.04 -20.76
N ALA A 221 -4.23 -13.39 -19.66
CA ALA A 221 -4.93 -12.11 -19.67
C ALA A 221 -3.99 -10.90 -19.78
N VAL A 222 -2.74 -11.00 -19.33
CA VAL A 222 -1.87 -9.81 -19.21
C VAL A 222 -0.63 -9.84 -20.09
N VAL A 223 -0.12 -10.99 -20.53
CA VAL A 223 1.14 -11.09 -21.28
C VAL A 223 0.88 -11.08 -22.79
N PRO A 224 1.08 -9.94 -23.51
CA PRO A 224 0.93 -9.90 -24.95
C PRO A 224 2.14 -10.53 -25.67
N GLN A 225 2.00 -10.85 -26.96
CA GLN A 225 3.07 -11.46 -27.75
C GLN A 225 4.27 -10.53 -27.93
N GLU A 226 4.03 -9.24 -28.11
CA GLU A 226 5.06 -8.20 -28.28
C GLU A 226 5.83 -7.87 -27.00
N ASN A 227 5.32 -8.23 -25.81
CA ASN A 227 5.96 -8.00 -24.52
C ASN A 227 5.95 -9.27 -23.64
N PRO A 228 6.67 -10.33 -24.03
CA PRO A 228 6.57 -11.65 -23.40
C PRO A 228 7.08 -11.71 -21.96
N HIS A 229 7.77 -10.67 -21.50
CA HIS A 229 8.34 -10.54 -20.15
C HIS A 229 7.76 -9.36 -19.36
N LEU A 230 6.71 -8.70 -19.88
CA LEU A 230 6.08 -7.54 -19.25
C LEU A 230 7.09 -6.47 -18.79
N ASN A 231 8.03 -6.12 -19.69
CA ASN A 231 8.88 -4.97 -19.44
C ASN A 231 8.02 -3.70 -19.29
N TYR A 232 8.35 -2.85 -18.33
CA TYR A 232 7.70 -1.55 -18.17
C TYR A 232 7.93 -0.66 -19.40
N LEU A 233 6.87 0.06 -19.79
CA LEU A 233 6.86 0.93 -20.97
C LEU A 233 6.93 2.43 -20.62
N ASP A 234 6.69 2.79 -19.37
CA ASP A 234 6.92 4.13 -18.84
C ASP A 234 7.17 3.97 -17.35
N ILE A 235 8.24 4.57 -16.85
CA ILE A 235 8.55 4.58 -15.42
C ILE A 235 8.62 6.02 -14.96
N LYS A 236 7.85 6.31 -13.92
CA LYS A 236 7.79 7.60 -13.25
C LYS A 236 8.36 7.44 -11.85
N GLN A 237 9.21 8.37 -11.43
CA GLN A 237 9.79 8.40 -10.09
C GLN A 237 9.33 9.64 -9.33
N PHE A 238 8.95 9.46 -8.06
CA PHE A 238 8.50 10.53 -7.16
C PHE A 238 9.17 10.33 -5.80
N GLY A 239 10.36 10.90 -5.61
CA GLY A 239 11.19 10.60 -4.44
C GLY A 239 11.43 9.08 -4.34
N PRO A 240 11.06 8.40 -3.23
CA PRO A 240 11.16 6.94 -3.08
C PRO A 240 9.98 6.16 -3.67
N HIS A 241 8.97 6.85 -4.23
CA HIS A 241 7.81 6.25 -4.85
C HIS A 241 8.03 6.08 -6.35
N SER A 242 7.26 5.17 -6.95
CA SER A 242 7.34 4.92 -8.38
C SER A 242 6.03 4.50 -9.00
N ALA A 243 5.89 4.71 -10.30
CA ALA A 243 4.79 4.15 -11.09
C ALA A 243 5.34 3.56 -12.38
N GLY A 244 5.01 2.29 -12.66
CA GLY A 244 5.40 1.59 -13.87
C GLY A 244 4.19 1.20 -14.72
N THR A 245 4.19 1.60 -15.99
CA THR A 245 3.13 1.26 -16.94
C THR A 245 3.33 -0.15 -17.50
N VAL A 246 2.31 -1.00 -17.38
CA VAL A 246 2.28 -2.36 -17.94
C VAL A 246 1.15 -2.53 -18.95
N GLN A 247 1.38 -3.40 -19.93
CA GLN A 247 0.36 -3.77 -20.92
C GLN A 247 -0.58 -4.86 -20.41
N ARG A 248 -1.68 -5.01 -21.12
CA ARG A 248 -2.59 -6.15 -21.07
C ARG A 248 -2.50 -6.95 -22.37
N ASN A 249 -2.86 -8.23 -22.33
CA ASN A 249 -3.09 -9.01 -23.54
C ASN A 249 -4.49 -8.76 -24.10
N PHE A 250 -4.62 -7.93 -25.13
CA PHE A 250 -5.90 -7.66 -25.80
C PHE A 250 -6.38 -8.81 -26.69
N ASP A 251 -5.49 -9.75 -27.05
CA ASP A 251 -5.85 -10.96 -27.79
C ASP A 251 -6.51 -12.03 -26.88
N TYR A 252 -6.51 -11.80 -25.57
CA TYR A 252 -7.15 -12.71 -24.62
C TYR A 252 -8.66 -12.57 -24.64
N ASN A 253 -9.32 -13.63 -25.12
CA ASN A 253 -10.74 -13.83 -24.96
C ASN A 253 -10.97 -15.10 -24.12
N PRO A 254 -11.52 -15.01 -22.89
CA PRO A 254 -11.79 -16.19 -22.10
C PRO A 254 -12.88 -17.03 -22.77
N ASP A 255 -12.54 -18.25 -23.20
CA ASP A 255 -13.51 -19.26 -23.68
C ASP A 255 -14.25 -19.92 -22.49
N ALA A 256 -14.81 -19.08 -21.63
CA ALA A 256 -15.48 -19.48 -20.40
C ALA A 256 -16.62 -18.49 -20.12
N PRO A 257 -17.89 -18.86 -20.40
CA PRO A 257 -19.03 -17.96 -20.27
C PRO A 257 -19.17 -17.31 -18.89
N VAL A 258 -18.78 -18.03 -17.82
CA VAL A 258 -18.78 -17.50 -16.46
C VAL A 258 -17.75 -16.40 -16.27
N LEU A 259 -16.53 -16.55 -16.79
CA LEU A 259 -15.48 -15.52 -16.71
C LEU A 259 -15.88 -14.26 -17.48
N SER A 260 -16.36 -14.43 -18.71
CA SER A 260 -16.87 -13.31 -19.52
C SER A 260 -18.02 -12.59 -18.82
N TRP A 261 -18.91 -13.34 -18.17
CA TRP A 261 -19.99 -12.76 -17.39
C TRP A 261 -19.49 -12.02 -16.15
N VAL A 262 -18.56 -12.57 -15.36
CA VAL A 262 -18.00 -11.89 -14.18
C VAL A 262 -17.34 -10.56 -14.57
N TYR A 263 -16.56 -10.53 -15.65
CA TYR A 263 -15.94 -9.30 -16.14
C TYR A 263 -16.96 -8.23 -16.58
N SER A 264 -18.18 -8.64 -16.98
CA SER A 264 -19.26 -7.70 -17.31
C SER A 264 -19.91 -7.03 -16.09
N GLN A 265 -19.67 -7.50 -14.86
CA GLN A 265 -20.34 -7.00 -13.65
C GLN A 265 -19.66 -5.77 -13.02
N MET A 266 -18.94 -4.96 -13.81
CA MET A 266 -18.33 -3.68 -13.38
C MET A 266 -17.38 -3.78 -12.16
N LEU A 267 -16.67 -4.90 -12.00
CA LEU A 267 -15.61 -5.05 -11.00
C LEU A 267 -14.28 -4.45 -11.49
N PRO A 268 -13.31 -4.20 -10.59
CA PRO A 268 -11.99 -3.73 -10.97
C PRO A 268 -11.39 -4.66 -12.04
N THR A 269 -11.11 -4.11 -13.22
CA THR A 269 -10.58 -4.86 -14.36
C THR A 269 -9.58 -4.02 -15.12
N SER A 270 -8.56 -4.66 -15.69
CA SER A 270 -7.63 -3.99 -16.61
C SER A 270 -8.22 -3.85 -18.03
N ALA A 271 -9.51 -4.09 -18.22
CA ALA A 271 -10.20 -3.89 -19.48
C ALA A 271 -10.85 -2.50 -19.44
N PRO A 272 -10.72 -1.66 -20.48
CA PRO A 272 -11.43 -0.38 -20.50
C PRO A 272 -12.94 -0.61 -20.37
N ASP A 273 -13.60 0.12 -19.47
CA ASP A 273 -15.06 0.18 -19.46
C ASP A 273 -15.51 1.19 -20.51
N GLN A 274 -15.65 0.71 -21.76
CA GLN A 274 -16.04 1.52 -22.92
C GLN A 274 -17.36 2.24 -22.71
N GLN A 275 -18.28 1.66 -21.93
CA GLN A 275 -19.56 2.29 -21.62
C GLN A 275 -19.38 3.42 -20.59
N ALA A 276 -18.63 3.20 -19.51
CA ALA A 276 -18.35 4.25 -18.54
C ALA A 276 -17.53 5.40 -19.15
N ILE A 277 -16.60 5.10 -20.04
CA ILE A 277 -15.84 6.08 -20.84
C ILE A 277 -16.80 6.90 -21.73
N ALA A 278 -17.67 6.24 -22.50
CA ALA A 278 -18.63 6.91 -23.37
C ALA A 278 -19.64 7.80 -22.59
N GLU A 279 -19.91 7.47 -21.33
CA GLU A 279 -20.80 8.21 -20.43
C GLU A 279 -20.07 9.28 -19.58
N GLY A 280 -18.76 9.47 -19.76
CA GLY A 280 -17.97 10.45 -18.99
C GLY A 280 -17.87 10.12 -17.49
N ARG A 281 -18.02 8.84 -17.14
CA ARG A 281 -17.97 8.29 -15.77
C ARG A 281 -16.68 7.49 -15.53
N ALA A 282 -15.67 7.64 -16.38
CA ALA A 282 -14.57 6.70 -16.36
C ALA A 282 -13.77 6.80 -15.06
N GLY A 283 -13.30 5.63 -14.62
CA GLY A 283 -12.38 5.53 -13.50
C GLY A 283 -10.98 6.03 -13.88
N PHE A 284 -9.97 5.39 -13.32
CA PHE A 284 -8.58 5.81 -13.47
C PHE A 284 -8.04 5.87 -14.92
N TYR A 285 -8.72 5.26 -15.90
CA TYR A 285 -8.27 5.20 -17.29
C TYR A 285 -8.33 6.54 -18.05
N GLU A 286 -9.17 7.48 -17.62
CA GLU A 286 -9.22 8.83 -18.19
C GLU A 286 -8.33 9.82 -17.43
N HIS A 287 -7.70 9.38 -16.34
CA HIS A 287 -6.88 10.25 -15.50
C HIS A 287 -5.58 10.62 -16.24
N PRO A 288 -5.21 11.91 -16.36
CA PRO A 288 -4.07 12.34 -17.18
C PRO A 288 -2.72 11.81 -16.71
N GLY A 289 -2.57 11.52 -15.42
CA GLY A 289 -1.38 10.86 -14.87
C GLY A 289 -1.27 9.37 -15.21
N ILE A 290 -2.39 8.70 -15.50
CA ILE A 290 -2.44 7.26 -15.81
C ILE A 290 -2.27 7.08 -17.31
N ASN A 291 -1.36 6.21 -17.73
CA ASN A 291 -1.05 6.00 -19.16
C ASN A 291 -0.69 7.29 -19.92
N ARG A 292 0.13 8.17 -19.32
CA ARG A 292 0.45 9.51 -19.87
C ARG A 292 1.00 9.51 -21.31
N LEU A 293 1.68 8.44 -21.72
CA LEU A 293 2.24 8.28 -23.07
C LEU A 293 1.25 7.68 -24.08
N ASN A 294 -0.02 7.45 -23.67
CA ASN A 294 -1.04 6.79 -24.47
C ASN A 294 -0.57 5.44 -25.02
N ILE A 295 0.06 4.63 -24.17
CA ILE A 295 0.62 3.34 -24.53
C ILE A 295 -0.52 2.44 -25.05
N PRO A 296 -0.37 1.85 -26.24
CA PRO A 296 -1.35 0.93 -26.80
C PRO A 296 -1.39 -0.34 -25.96
N ASN A 297 -2.56 -0.95 -25.88
CA ASN A 297 -2.82 -2.11 -25.05
C ASN A 297 -2.51 -1.87 -23.55
N PHE A 298 -2.71 -0.64 -23.05
CA PHE A 298 -2.55 -0.31 -21.63
C PHE A 298 -3.36 -1.25 -20.73
N GLY A 299 -2.71 -1.76 -19.68
CA GLY A 299 -3.34 -2.61 -18.67
C GLY A 299 -3.54 -1.88 -17.34
N THR A 300 -2.46 -1.42 -16.72
CA THR A 300 -2.51 -0.67 -15.46
C THR A 300 -1.19 0.06 -15.20
N GLU A 301 -1.20 0.93 -14.21
CA GLU A 301 0.01 1.43 -13.56
C GLU A 301 0.25 0.59 -12.31
N THR A 302 1.44 0.04 -12.15
CA THR A 302 1.88 -0.47 -10.85
C THR A 302 2.51 0.69 -10.08
N ILE A 303 1.80 1.20 -9.08
CA ILE A 303 2.24 2.34 -8.27
C ILE A 303 2.76 1.84 -6.92
N THR A 304 4.03 2.09 -6.63
CA THR A 304 4.69 1.74 -5.38
C THR A 304 4.75 2.97 -4.48
N ILE A 305 3.99 2.93 -3.38
CA ILE A 305 4.09 3.95 -2.33
C ILE A 305 4.97 3.38 -1.23
N PHE A 306 6.26 3.72 -1.29
CA PHE A 306 7.23 3.41 -0.25
C PHE A 306 6.68 3.68 1.18
N PRO A 307 6.97 2.81 2.16
CA PRO A 307 7.81 1.62 2.02
C PRO A 307 7.07 0.42 1.42
N ASN A 308 5.80 0.23 1.72
CA ASN A 308 5.21 -1.12 1.69
C ASN A 308 3.86 -1.23 0.99
N ILE A 309 3.57 -0.36 0.03
CA ILE A 309 2.30 -0.35 -0.69
C ILE A 309 2.55 -0.59 -2.19
N SER A 310 1.72 -1.43 -2.79
CA SER A 310 1.51 -1.47 -4.24
C SER A 310 0.05 -1.16 -4.54
N LEU A 311 -0.20 -0.18 -5.39
CA LEU A 311 -1.52 0.29 -5.82
C LEU A 311 -1.62 0.06 -7.33
N GLN A 312 -2.71 -0.57 -7.76
CA GLN A 312 -3.00 -0.81 -9.18
C GLN A 312 -4.35 -0.18 -9.53
N PRO A 313 -4.34 1.00 -10.17
CA PRO A 313 -5.53 1.62 -10.70
C PRO A 313 -6.13 0.80 -11.85
N LEU A 314 -7.43 0.50 -11.79
CA LEU A 314 -8.12 -0.31 -12.79
C LEU A 314 -9.36 0.42 -13.31
N ALA A 315 -9.99 -0.13 -14.35
CA ALA A 315 -11.34 0.29 -14.71
C ALA A 315 -12.30 -0.14 -13.59
N ASN A 316 -13.15 0.78 -13.13
CA ASN A 316 -14.16 0.56 -12.08
C ASN A 316 -13.66 0.17 -10.68
N GLY A 317 -12.41 0.51 -10.36
CA GLY A 317 -11.89 0.48 -9.00
C GLY A 317 -10.37 0.36 -8.99
N TYR A 318 -9.82 -0.19 -7.92
CA TYR A 318 -8.39 -0.37 -7.80
C TYR A 318 -8.05 -1.52 -6.84
N LEU A 319 -6.91 -2.15 -7.08
CA LEU A 319 -6.32 -3.12 -6.15
C LEU A 319 -5.29 -2.40 -5.29
N PHE A 320 -5.30 -2.71 -4.00
CA PHE A 320 -4.40 -2.13 -3.03
C PHE A 320 -3.76 -3.23 -2.21
N TYR A 321 -2.44 -3.33 -2.29
CA TYR A 321 -1.62 -4.31 -1.60
C TYR A 321 -0.79 -3.62 -0.54
N GLN A 322 -0.70 -4.24 0.64
CA GLN A 322 0.16 -3.77 1.71
C GLN A 322 0.94 -4.92 2.33
N PHE A 323 2.23 -4.70 2.54
CA PHE A 323 3.16 -5.73 3.03
C PHE A 323 3.70 -5.30 4.39
N TRP A 324 3.13 -5.80 5.48
CA TRP A 324 3.52 -5.44 6.84
C TRP A 324 4.60 -6.38 7.38
N PRO A 325 5.85 -5.91 7.59
CA PRO A 325 6.86 -6.70 8.26
C PRO A 325 6.43 -7.09 9.68
N LEU A 326 6.58 -8.37 10.03
CA LEU A 326 6.38 -8.90 11.39
C LEU A 326 7.71 -9.28 12.04
N SER A 327 8.67 -9.73 11.23
CA SER A 327 10.08 -10.00 11.58
C SER A 327 10.95 -9.86 10.33
N HIS A 328 12.25 -10.14 10.44
CA HIS A 328 13.17 -10.21 9.30
C HIS A 328 12.77 -11.26 8.24
N ASN A 329 12.00 -12.28 8.60
CA ASN A 329 11.61 -13.37 7.70
C ASN A 329 10.11 -13.71 7.79
N ARG A 330 9.29 -12.78 8.27
CA ARG A 330 7.84 -12.95 8.37
C ARG A 330 7.14 -11.63 8.07
N MET A 331 6.06 -11.69 7.32
CA MET A 331 5.22 -10.53 7.05
C MET A 331 3.73 -10.90 7.10
N ARG A 332 2.88 -9.88 7.21
CA ARG A 332 1.45 -9.94 6.91
C ARG A 332 1.20 -9.22 5.61
N MET A 333 0.52 -9.86 4.67
CA MET A 333 0.10 -9.23 3.44
C MET A 333 -1.40 -8.99 3.47
N GLU A 334 -1.82 -7.83 2.99
CA GLU A 334 -3.22 -7.41 2.90
C GLU A 334 -3.53 -7.02 1.45
N VAL A 335 -4.53 -7.65 0.85
CA VAL A 335 -5.06 -7.30 -0.48
C VAL A 335 -6.44 -6.70 -0.27
N ARG A 336 -6.67 -5.48 -0.75
CA ARG A 336 -7.98 -4.83 -0.78
C ARG A 336 -8.41 -4.61 -2.22
N ILE A 337 -9.63 -5.03 -2.52
CA ILE A 337 -10.27 -4.84 -3.82
C ILE A 337 -11.33 -3.76 -3.64
N TYR A 338 -11.01 -2.53 -4.07
CA TYR A 338 -11.89 -1.39 -3.91
C TYR A 338 -12.90 -1.31 -5.05
N SER A 339 -14.17 -1.09 -4.72
CA SER A 339 -15.28 -0.96 -5.65
C SER A 339 -16.27 0.12 -5.18
N ARG A 340 -17.22 0.46 -6.05
CA ARG A 340 -18.16 1.59 -5.83
C ARG A 340 -19.10 1.37 -4.65
N HIS A 341 -19.47 0.12 -4.38
CA HIS A 341 -20.40 -0.24 -3.31
C HIS A 341 -20.32 -1.72 -2.95
N ALA A 342 -20.86 -2.06 -1.79
CA ALA A 342 -21.13 -3.44 -1.41
C ALA A 342 -22.10 -4.09 -2.41
N PRO A 343 -21.98 -5.40 -2.68
CA PRO A 343 -22.92 -6.12 -3.54
C PRO A 343 -24.38 -5.91 -3.09
N LYS A 344 -25.25 -5.53 -4.02
CA LYS A 344 -26.68 -5.23 -3.76
C LYS A 344 -27.61 -6.40 -4.10
N ASN A 345 -27.11 -7.40 -4.82
CA ASN A 345 -27.86 -8.55 -5.29
C ASN A 345 -26.95 -9.77 -5.48
N LEU A 346 -27.55 -10.95 -5.64
CA LEU A 346 -26.82 -12.21 -5.77
C LEU A 346 -25.88 -12.27 -6.97
N ARG A 347 -26.13 -11.49 -8.03
CA ARG A 347 -25.25 -11.44 -9.21
C ARG A 347 -23.94 -10.73 -8.86
N GLU A 348 -24.03 -9.56 -8.25
CA GLU A 348 -22.87 -8.81 -7.78
C GLU A 348 -22.11 -9.59 -6.69
N GLU A 349 -22.81 -10.30 -5.81
CA GLU A 349 -22.18 -11.10 -4.76
C GLU A 349 -21.36 -12.26 -5.35
N PHE A 350 -21.92 -12.99 -6.32
CA PHE A 350 -21.18 -14.04 -7.02
C PHE A 350 -19.97 -13.46 -7.76
N ALA A 351 -20.13 -12.35 -8.47
CA ALA A 351 -19.04 -11.74 -9.22
C ALA A 351 -17.91 -11.27 -8.29
N MET A 352 -18.25 -10.65 -7.15
CA MET A 352 -17.28 -10.24 -6.14
C MET A 352 -16.54 -11.44 -5.55
N ALA A 353 -17.26 -12.52 -5.20
CA ALA A 353 -16.65 -13.74 -4.69
C ALA A 353 -15.70 -14.39 -5.70
N HIS A 354 -16.07 -14.40 -6.99
CA HIS A 354 -15.23 -14.90 -8.06
C HIS A 354 -13.95 -14.05 -8.22
N THR A 355 -14.07 -12.72 -8.26
CA THR A 355 -12.92 -11.81 -8.36
C THR A 355 -11.99 -11.91 -7.15
N LEU A 356 -12.57 -12.08 -5.95
CA LEU A 356 -11.80 -12.34 -4.73
C LEU A 356 -11.00 -13.65 -4.84
N ALA A 357 -11.63 -14.73 -5.31
CA ALA A 357 -10.97 -16.02 -5.50
C ALA A 357 -9.85 -15.95 -6.55
N ALA A 358 -10.11 -15.34 -7.71
CA ALA A 358 -9.11 -15.17 -8.76
C ALA A 358 -7.91 -14.32 -8.29
N THR A 359 -8.18 -13.22 -7.57
CA THR A 359 -7.13 -12.36 -7.00
C THR A 359 -6.31 -13.13 -5.97
N ARG A 360 -6.97 -13.86 -5.07
CA ARG A 360 -6.30 -14.72 -4.08
C ARG A 360 -5.39 -15.75 -4.77
N ASP A 361 -5.87 -16.43 -5.80
CA ASP A 361 -5.12 -17.51 -6.45
C ASP A 361 -3.82 -16.99 -7.10
N VAL A 362 -3.88 -15.84 -7.79
CA VAL A 362 -2.67 -15.17 -8.33
C VAL A 362 -1.70 -14.83 -7.20
N VAL A 363 -2.19 -14.15 -6.16
CA VAL A 363 -1.34 -13.69 -5.06
C VAL A 363 -0.73 -14.85 -4.27
N VAL A 364 -1.46 -15.97 -4.11
CA VAL A 364 -0.94 -17.16 -3.43
C VAL A 364 0.20 -17.82 -4.23
N GLU A 365 0.19 -17.75 -5.57
CA GLU A 365 1.32 -18.19 -6.39
C GLU A 365 2.60 -17.39 -6.05
N ASP A 366 2.49 -16.06 -5.90
CA ASP A 366 3.61 -15.18 -5.50
C ASP A 366 4.09 -15.46 -4.08
N MET A 367 3.15 -15.64 -3.15
CA MET A 367 3.45 -15.96 -1.75
C MET A 367 4.20 -17.29 -1.64
N ALA A 368 3.78 -18.31 -2.41
CA ALA A 368 4.44 -19.60 -2.42
C ALA A 368 5.89 -19.49 -2.90
N MET A 369 6.13 -18.75 -3.99
CA MET A 369 7.49 -18.54 -4.49
C MET A 369 8.34 -17.71 -3.54
N SER A 370 7.76 -16.70 -2.89
CA SER A 370 8.48 -15.85 -1.95
C SER A 370 8.88 -16.58 -0.67
N ARG A 371 8.08 -17.55 -0.22
CA ARG A 371 8.46 -18.48 0.86
C ARG A 371 9.62 -19.39 0.43
N LEU A 372 9.56 -19.95 -0.78
CA LEU A 372 10.66 -20.76 -1.32
C LEU A 372 11.94 -19.94 -1.50
N GLN A 373 11.81 -18.68 -1.93
CA GLN A 373 12.92 -17.73 -2.02
C GLN A 373 13.53 -17.50 -0.65
N GLN A 374 12.72 -17.26 0.40
CA GLN A 374 13.21 -17.11 1.77
C GLN A 374 13.99 -18.35 2.24
N ILE A 375 13.43 -19.54 2.05
CA ILE A 375 14.10 -20.82 2.38
C ILE A 375 15.45 -20.90 1.66
N GLY A 376 15.49 -20.57 0.37
CA GLY A 376 16.71 -20.56 -0.42
C GLY A 376 17.76 -19.57 0.09
N LEU A 377 17.34 -18.37 0.52
CA LEU A 377 18.23 -17.34 1.06
C LEU A 377 18.84 -17.74 2.40
N GLU A 378 18.03 -18.36 3.27
CA GLU A 378 18.45 -18.79 4.61
C GLU A 378 19.46 -19.95 4.58
N THR A 379 19.60 -20.65 3.45
CA THR A 379 20.69 -21.65 3.27
C THR A 379 22.08 -21.03 3.41
N GLY A 380 22.21 -19.71 3.19
CA GLY A 380 23.47 -18.97 3.30
C GLY A 380 24.51 -19.27 2.20
N GLY A 381 24.15 -20.11 1.21
CA GLY A 381 25.04 -20.51 0.11
C GLY A 381 25.25 -19.43 -0.95
N LYS A 382 24.36 -18.43 -1.01
CA LYS A 382 24.53 -17.22 -1.82
C LYS A 382 24.71 -16.02 -0.90
N LYS A 383 25.52 -15.06 -1.33
CA LYS A 383 25.78 -13.81 -0.59
C LYS A 383 25.13 -12.58 -1.22
N VAL A 384 24.79 -12.68 -2.51
CA VAL A 384 24.13 -11.62 -3.26
C VAL A 384 22.99 -12.20 -4.09
N GLN A 385 21.95 -11.39 -4.32
CA GLN A 385 21.00 -11.57 -5.42
C GLN A 385 21.32 -10.58 -6.54
N ASN A 386 20.87 -10.86 -7.76
CA ASN A 386 21.10 -10.03 -8.93
C ASN A 386 19.76 -9.65 -9.56
N PHE A 387 19.56 -8.37 -9.83
CA PHE A 387 18.45 -7.82 -10.60
C PHE A 387 18.89 -7.53 -12.02
N GLY A 388 18.05 -7.88 -12.99
CA GLY A 388 18.28 -7.67 -14.42
C GLY A 388 18.04 -6.22 -14.87
N GLU A 389 18.40 -5.95 -16.13
CA GLU A 389 18.13 -4.66 -16.77
C GLU A 389 16.62 -4.41 -16.99
N ASN A 390 15.82 -5.48 -16.98
CA ASN A 390 14.36 -5.46 -17.05
C ASN A 390 13.68 -5.28 -15.68
N GLU A 391 14.45 -5.11 -14.59
CA GLU A 391 13.93 -4.92 -13.23
C GLU A 391 14.29 -3.53 -12.66
N PRO A 392 14.07 -2.43 -13.40
CA PRO A 392 14.45 -1.08 -12.97
C PRO A 392 13.78 -0.66 -11.66
N LEU A 393 12.51 -1.05 -11.43
CA LEU A 393 11.81 -0.70 -10.19
C LEU A 393 12.38 -1.42 -8.95
N LEU A 394 12.93 -2.62 -9.09
CA LEU A 394 13.60 -3.32 -7.98
C LEU A 394 14.89 -2.60 -7.60
N ARG A 395 15.72 -2.24 -8.59
CA ARG A 395 16.96 -1.49 -8.37
C ARG A 395 16.69 -0.11 -7.77
N MET A 396 15.66 0.58 -8.27
CA MET A 396 15.22 1.87 -7.74
C MET A 396 14.74 1.75 -6.29
N PHE A 397 13.86 0.79 -6.01
CA PHE A 397 13.38 0.54 -4.65
C PHE A 397 14.53 0.24 -3.69
N THR A 398 15.49 -0.61 -4.07
CA THR A 398 16.67 -0.90 -3.25
C THR A 398 17.55 0.33 -3.02
N ARG A 399 17.82 1.13 -4.05
CA ARG A 399 18.58 2.39 -3.91
C ARG A 399 17.94 3.30 -2.87
N ASP A 400 16.63 3.53 -3.00
CA ASP A 400 15.90 4.45 -2.13
C ASP A 400 15.75 3.89 -0.72
N TYR A 401 15.52 2.59 -0.59
CA TYR A 401 15.53 1.87 0.68
C TYR A 401 16.87 2.03 1.41
N GLU A 402 18.01 1.85 0.73
CA GLU A 402 19.33 2.01 1.36
C GLU A 402 19.61 3.46 1.76
N ALA A 403 19.15 4.42 0.96
CA ALA A 403 19.22 5.84 1.32
C ALA A 403 18.40 6.15 2.60
N TYR A 404 17.21 5.56 2.75
CA TYR A 404 16.44 5.65 4.00
C TYR A 404 17.15 5.00 5.18
N LEU A 405 17.70 3.79 5.01
CA LEU A 405 18.46 3.08 6.06
C LEU A 405 19.72 3.84 6.50
N ALA A 406 20.31 4.63 5.60
CA ALA A 406 21.45 5.51 5.89
C ALA A 406 21.03 6.86 6.50
N GLY A 407 19.73 7.14 6.62
CA GLY A 407 19.19 8.38 7.19
C GLY A 407 18.83 9.47 6.18
N GLY A 408 19.14 9.32 4.89
CA GLY A 408 19.00 10.37 3.88
C GLY A 408 17.68 10.41 3.09
N GLY A 409 16.88 9.35 3.10
CA GLY A 409 15.80 9.14 2.11
C GLY A 409 14.58 10.10 2.12
N MET A 410 14.47 11.03 3.08
CA MET A 410 13.33 11.96 3.16
C MET A 410 13.62 13.37 2.63
N LEU A 411 14.85 13.68 2.16
CA LEU A 411 15.20 15.05 1.79
C LEU A 411 14.64 15.44 0.40
N PRO A 412 13.81 16.50 0.30
CA PRO A 412 13.39 17.04 -0.98
C PRO A 412 14.60 17.56 -1.77
N GLY A 413 14.75 17.13 -3.03
CA GLY A 413 15.73 17.72 -3.96
C GLY A 413 16.97 16.89 -4.31
N GLN A 414 17.09 15.63 -3.87
CA GLN A 414 18.14 14.72 -4.40
C GLN A 414 17.71 13.93 -5.64
N HIS A 415 16.41 13.95 -5.97
CA HIS A 415 15.88 13.37 -7.18
C HIS A 415 15.25 14.50 -8.00
N SER A 416 15.94 14.91 -9.06
CA SER A 416 15.46 15.94 -9.97
C SER A 416 14.09 15.55 -10.50
N ALA A 417 13.13 16.46 -10.33
CA ALA A 417 11.89 16.45 -11.09
C ALA A 417 12.25 16.68 -12.57
N GLU A 418 12.49 15.60 -13.32
CA GLU A 418 12.38 15.59 -14.79
C GLU A 418 10.99 15.12 -15.25
N ALA A 419 10.00 15.10 -14.36
CA ALA A 419 8.61 14.75 -14.71
C ALA A 419 7.67 15.93 -14.49
N ALA A 420 7.87 17.01 -15.25
CA ALA A 420 6.88 18.06 -15.44
C ALA A 420 7.06 18.77 -16.78
N GLU A 421 7.06 18.00 -17.88
CA GLU A 421 6.63 18.45 -19.22
C GLU A 421 5.83 17.34 -19.90
#